data_AF-D1PFL7-F1
#
_entry.id   AF-D1PFL7-F1
#
_cell.length_a   1.000
_cell.length_b   1.000
_cell.length_c   1.000
_cell.angle_alpha   90.00
_cell.angle_beta   90.00
_cell.angle_gamma   90.00
#
_symmetry.space_group_name_H-M   'P 1'
#
loop_
_entity.id
_entity.type
_entity.pdbx_description
1 polymer ?
#
loop_
_entity_poly.entity_id
_entity_poly.type
_entity_poly.pdbx_seq_one_letter_code
_entity_poly.pdbx_strand_id
1 'polypeptide(L)' 'MVMGKKAYLFCRDLDACKRAAMMYSLFGACKVLDKNPERWLCYVLKHIDSMPEDKYYTLLPEFWEDEEQ' A
#
# COMPACT_ATOMS: atom_id res chain seq x y z
N MET A 1 22.20 -14.96 -8.50
CA MET A 1 21.73 -13.99 -7.48
C MET A 1 21.69 -12.63 -8.17
N VAL A 2 20.52 -12.07 -8.45
CA VAL A 2 20.42 -10.82 -9.20
C VAL A 2 20.72 -9.65 -8.29
N MET A 3 21.90 -9.05 -8.45
CA MET A 3 22.30 -7.84 -7.75
C MET A 3 22.24 -6.67 -8.72
N GLY A 4 21.23 -5.82 -8.55
CA GLY A 4 21.03 -4.62 -9.35
C GLY A 4 19.79 -3.83 -8.94
N LYS A 5 19.65 -2.61 -9.47
CA LYS A 5 18.57 -1.60 -9.24
C LYS A 5 17.13 -2.09 -9.41
N LYS A 6 16.90 -3.39 -9.64
CA LYS A 6 15.63 -4.07 -9.91
C LYS A 6 15.45 -5.36 -9.09
N ALA A 7 16.27 -5.59 -8.05
CA ALA A 7 16.20 -6.79 -7.22
C ALA A 7 14.83 -7.01 -6.56
N TYR A 8 14.07 -5.94 -6.32
CA TYR A 8 12.67 -5.99 -5.85
C TYR A 8 11.69 -6.66 -6.82
N LEU A 9 12.05 -6.84 -8.10
CA LEU A 9 11.24 -7.59 -9.08
C LEU A 9 11.48 -9.11 -9.00
N PHE A 10 12.52 -9.56 -8.28
CA PHE A 10 12.82 -10.97 -8.11
C PHE A 10 12.43 -11.41 -6.71
N CYS A 11 11.13 -11.54 -6.49
CA CYS A 11 10.64 -12.26 -5.32
C CYS A 11 10.87 -13.77 -5.55
N ARG A 12 11.50 -14.43 -4.57
CA ARG A 12 11.79 -15.88 -4.60
C ARG A 12 10.50 -16.73 -4.60
N ASP A 13 9.39 -16.11 -4.22
CA ASP A 13 8.13 -16.74 -3.90
C ASP A 13 6.97 -15.99 -4.58
N LEU A 14 6.03 -16.73 -5.17
CA LEU A 14 4.91 -16.16 -5.92
C LEU A 14 4.00 -15.30 -5.03
N ASP A 15 3.83 -15.68 -3.76
CA ASP A 15 3.01 -14.92 -2.82
C ASP A 15 3.72 -13.65 -2.37
N ALA A 16 5.05 -13.67 -2.28
CA ALA A 16 5.83 -12.45 -2.08
C ALA A 16 5.72 -11.51 -3.30
N CYS A 17 5.78 -12.04 -4.53
CA CYS A 17 5.53 -11.26 -5.76
C CYS A 17 4.14 -10.61 -5.74
N LYS A 18 3.09 -11.35 -5.37
CA LYS A 18 1.71 -10.84 -5.31
C LYS A 18 1.59 -9.71 -4.30
N ARG A 19 2.14 -9.87 -3.09
CA ARG A 19 2.13 -8.82 -2.06
C ARG A 19 2.86 -7.55 -2.52
N ALA A 20 4.04 -7.72 -3.12
CA ALA A 20 4.78 -6.58 -3.69
C ALA A 20 3.97 -5.88 -4.79
N ALA A 21 3.36 -6.63 -5.72
CA ALA A 21 2.53 -6.07 -6.79
C ALA A 21 1.32 -5.30 -6.23
N MET A 22 0.64 -5.83 -5.20
CA MET A 22 -0.47 -5.14 -4.53
C MET A 22 -0.01 -3.81 -3.92
N MET A 23 1.11 -3.79 -3.19
CA MET A 23 1.65 -2.55 -2.62
C MET A 23 2.01 -1.52 -3.70
N TYR A 24 2.64 -1.97 -4.79
CA TYR A 24 2.97 -1.08 -5.92
C TYR A 24 1.72 -0.47 -6.57
N SER A 25 0.65 -1.25 -6.76
CA SER A 25 -0.61 -0.74 -7.28
C SER A 25 -1.25 0.30 -6.35
N LEU A 26 -1.20 0.07 -5.03
CA LEU A 26 -1.75 0.98 -4.02
C LEU A 26 -0.98 2.31 -3.96
N PHE A 27 0.36 2.26 -4.00
CA PHE A 27 1.17 3.47 -4.09
C PHE A 27 0.97 4.22 -5.42
N GLY A 28 0.75 3.48 -6.51
CA GLY A 28 0.35 4.05 -7.79
C GLY A 28 -0.98 4.81 -7.69
N ALA A 29 -1.98 4.23 -7.01
CA ALA A 29 -3.26 4.89 -6.76
C ALA A 29 -3.11 6.15 -5.89
N CYS A 30 -2.29 6.11 -4.83
CA CYS A 30 -1.98 7.28 -4.01
C CYS A 30 -1.43 8.43 -4.86
N LYS A 31 -0.53 8.12 -5.80
CA LYS A 31 0.06 9.10 -6.72
C LYS A 31 -0.96 9.68 -7.71
N VAL A 32 -1.90 8.87 -8.21
CA VAL A 32 -2.98 9.36 -9.09
C VAL A 32 -3.94 10.28 -8.35
N LEU A 33 -4.18 10.01 -7.07
CA LEU A 33 -5.04 10.79 -6.19
C LEU A 33 -4.34 11.99 -5.55
N ASP A 34 -3.06 12.23 -5.87
CA ASP A 34 -2.21 13.27 -5.27
C ASP A 34 -2.13 13.22 -3.72
N LYS A 35 -2.22 12.00 -3.17
CA LYS A 35 -2.19 11.74 -1.72
C LYS A 35 -0.81 11.27 -1.28
N ASN A 36 -0.40 11.63 -0.07
CA ASN A 36 0.90 11.21 0.46
C ASN A 36 0.87 9.70 0.78
N PRO A 37 1.66 8.86 0.07
CA PRO A 37 1.62 7.41 0.26
C PRO A 37 2.15 6.98 1.63
N GLU A 38 3.05 7.74 2.24
CA GLU A 38 3.61 7.43 3.57
C GLU A 38 2.58 7.68 4.66
N ARG A 39 1.86 8.81 4.57
CA ARG A 39 0.82 9.19 5.54
C ARG A 39 -0.39 8.25 5.45
N TRP A 40 -0.79 7.88 4.23
CA TRP A 40 -1.79 6.83 3.97
C TRP A 40 -1.37 5.50 4.59
N LEU A 41 -0.14 5.04 4.33
CA LEU A 41 0.33 3.74 4.84
C LEU A 41 0.37 3.72 6.37
N CYS A 42 0.79 4.81 7.00
CA CYS A 42 0.78 4.96 8.46
C CYS A 42 -0.65 4.87 9.02
N TYR A 43 -1.62 5.52 8.36
CA TYR A 43 -3.03 5.39 8.71
C TYR A 43 -3.52 3.94 8.59
N VAL A 44 -3.25 3.28 7.46
CA VAL A 44 -3.65 1.89 7.24
C VAL A 44 -3.09 0.95 8.31
N LEU A 45 -1.80 1.06 8.64
CA LEU A 45 -1.16 0.22 9.65
C LEU A 45 -1.70 0.46 11.06
N LYS A 46 -2.16 1.67 11.38
CA LYS A 46 -2.81 1.97 12.67
C LYS A 46 -4.23 1.43 12.75
N HIS A 47 -4.97 1.49 11.65
CA HIS A 47 -6.39 1.12 11.64
C HIS A 47 -6.64 -0.36 11.32
N ILE A 48 -5.70 -1.08 10.67
CA ILE A 48 -5.91 -2.48 10.29
C ILE A 48 -6.16 -3.42 11.48
N ASP A 49 -5.58 -3.13 12.64
CA ASP A 49 -5.79 -3.89 13.89
C ASP A 49 -7.15 -3.62 14.53
N SER A 50 -7.62 -2.37 14.44
CA SER A 50 -8.84 -1.91 15.12
C SER A 50 -10.11 -2.01 14.25
N MET A 51 -9.99 -2.16 12.93
CA MET A 51 -11.12 -2.15 12.00
C MET A 51 -11.65 -3.57 11.74
N PRO A 52 -12.97 -3.81 11.81
CA PRO A 52 -13.56 -5.07 11.36
C PRO A 52 -13.42 -5.25 9.85
N GLU A 53 -13.35 -6.50 9.39
CA GLU A 53 -13.10 -6.87 7.98
C GLU A 53 -14.07 -6.21 6.99
N ASP A 54 -15.31 -5.99 7.43
CA ASP A 54 -16.35 -5.34 6.66
C ASP A 54 -15.98 -3.91 6.24
N LYS A 55 -15.11 -3.23 6.99
CA LYS A 55 -14.71 -1.83 6.74
C LYS A 55 -13.30 -1.67 6.17
N TYR A 56 -12.69 -2.72 5.63
CA TYR A 56 -11.38 -2.56 4.99
C TYR A 56 -11.42 -1.71 3.72
N TYR A 57 -12.57 -1.61 3.05
CA TYR A 57 -12.69 -0.76 1.87
C TYR A 57 -12.44 0.73 2.19
N THR A 58 -12.75 1.19 3.41
CA THR A 58 -12.46 2.56 3.85
C THR A 58 -10.97 2.87 3.99
N LEU A 59 -10.10 1.85 4.03
CA LEU A 59 -8.64 2.02 4.07
C LEU A 59 -8.04 2.24 2.68
N LEU A 60 -8.82 2.10 1.60
CA LEU A 60 -8.30 2.39 0.27
C LEU A 60 -7.95 3.88 0.16
N PRO A 61 -6.89 4.20 -0.61
CA PRO A 61 -6.47 5.58 -0.80
C PRO A 61 -7.55 6.44 -1.46
N GLU A 62 -8.54 5.83 -2.13
CA GLU A 62 -9.68 6.54 -2.72
C GLU A 62 -10.60 7.17 -1.66
N PHE A 63 -10.90 6.45 -0.58
CA PHE A 63 -11.81 6.88 0.49
C PHE A 63 -11.11 7.60 1.65
N TRP A 64 -9.77 7.54 1.70
CA TRP A 64 -9.01 8.21 2.74
C TRP A 64 -8.80 9.68 2.41
N GLU A 65 -9.32 10.60 3.23
CA GLU A 65 -9.03 12.04 3.12
C GLU A 65 -7.80 12.36 3.97
N ASP A 66 -6.80 13.04 3.39
CA ASP A 66 -5.64 13.53 4.14
C ASP A 66 -6.18 14.60 5.11
N GLU A 67 -6.33 14.26 6.39
CA GLU A 67 -6.54 15.29 7.41
C GLU A 67 -5.26 16.12 7.45
N GLU A 68 -5.30 17.22 6.70
CA GLU A 68 -4.31 18.29 6.70
C GLU A 68 -4.36 18.97 8.08
N GLN A 69 -3.70 18.35 9.07
CA GLN A 69 -3.20 19.00 10.28
C GLN A 69 -1.75 19.42 10.07
#